data_AF-A0A369T099-F1
#
_entry.id   AF-A0A369T099-F1
#
_cell.length_a   1.000
_cell.length_b   1.000
_cell.length_c   1.000
_cell.angle_alpha   90.00
_cell.angle_beta   90.00
_cell.angle_gamma   90.00
#
_symmetry.space_group_name_H-M   'P 1'
#
loop_
_entity.id
_entity.type
_entity.pdbx_description
1 polymer ?
#
loop_
_entity_poly.entity_id
_entity_poly.type
_entity_poly.pdbx_seq_one_letter_code
_entity_poly.pdbx_strand_id
1 'polypeptide(L)'
;MTSLKVSLSHRPPVDEQPIEIVERKGIGHPDTIADGIMERVSLELNREYLRRFGGLLHYNADKSLLAAGVTEPAFGGGRVIEPMLIVFGDRATTSFAGEVIDIEEVVKRAAKSWIRENLRFVDPELHVRYQVEMKQGSAELTDIFRRGSKVMGANDTSAAVGYAPLSRTEMAVLDVERFLNSREFKKSFEETGEDVKVMGCRYDDKLDLTIALAFVDRFISSESEYFRRKEEVLE
;
A
#
# COMPACT_ATOMS: atom_id res chain seq x y z
N MET A 1 5.45 -31.48 -17.16
CA MET A 1 6.79 -30.94 -17.42
C MET A 1 6.77 -29.47 -17.06
N THR A 2 7.62 -29.03 -16.13
CA THR A 2 7.77 -27.61 -15.82
C THR A 2 8.67 -27.00 -16.89
N SER A 3 8.22 -25.94 -17.57
CA SER A 3 9.03 -25.23 -18.57
C SER A 3 10.05 -24.33 -17.87
N LEU A 4 11.12 -24.92 -17.34
CA LEU A 4 12.23 -24.18 -16.73
C LEU A 4 13.29 -23.91 -17.80
N LYS A 5 13.63 -22.64 -18.00
CA LYS A 5 14.74 -22.21 -18.85
C LYS A 5 15.70 -21.36 -18.04
N VAL A 6 16.98 -21.70 -18.09
CA VAL A 6 18.07 -20.96 -17.44
C VAL A 6 19.04 -20.51 -18.52
N SER A 7 19.44 -19.25 -18.48
CA SER A 7 20.41 -18.66 -19.42
C SER A 7 21.22 -17.58 -18.73
N LEU A 8 22.46 -17.39 -19.19
CA LEU A 8 23.28 -16.26 -18.78
C LEU A 8 22.66 -14.94 -19.29
N SER A 9 22.65 -13.92 -18.44
CA SER A 9 22.32 -12.56 -18.86
C SER A 9 23.55 -11.92 -19.50
N HIS A 10 23.36 -11.30 -20.66
CA HIS A 10 24.39 -10.49 -21.33
C HIS A 10 24.22 -8.99 -21.07
N ARG A 11 23.26 -8.60 -20.24
CA ARG A 11 23.09 -7.21 -19.81
C ARG A 11 24.11 -6.87 -18.72
N PRO A 12 24.70 -5.67 -18.74
CA PRO A 12 25.53 -5.22 -17.64
C PRO A 12 24.72 -5.18 -16.34
N PRO A 13 25.34 -5.47 -15.18
CA PRO A 13 24.73 -5.26 -13.86
C PRO A 13 24.12 -3.86 -13.75
N VAL A 14 23.02 -3.72 -13.02
CA VAL A 14 22.32 -2.42 -12.87
C VAL A 14 23.25 -1.36 -12.27
N ASP A 15 24.07 -1.74 -11.28
CA ASP A 15 25.08 -0.87 -10.67
C ASP A 15 26.16 -0.35 -11.64
N GLU A 16 26.38 -1.02 -12.77
CA GLU A 16 27.36 -0.63 -13.80
C GLU A 16 26.72 0.18 -14.94
N GLN A 17 25.40 0.35 -14.92
CA GLN A 17 24.72 1.20 -15.91
C GLN A 17 24.94 2.68 -15.56
N PRO A 18 25.08 3.56 -16.57
CA PRO A 18 25.39 4.98 -16.36
C PRO A 18 24.23 5.76 -15.74
N ILE A 19 23.00 5.25 -15.84
CA ILE A 19 21.81 5.88 -15.29
C ILE A 19 20.95 4.83 -14.61
N GLU A 20 20.49 5.14 -13.40
CA GLU A 20 19.53 4.32 -12.67
C GLU A 20 18.55 5.23 -11.91
N ILE A 21 17.27 4.90 -12.00
CA ILE A 21 16.19 5.65 -11.33
C ILE A 21 15.37 4.67 -10.53
N VAL A 22 15.24 4.93 -9.23
CA VAL A 22 14.47 4.10 -8.30
C VAL A 22 13.53 4.97 -7.50
N GLU A 23 12.26 4.57 -7.39
CA GLU A 23 11.26 5.26 -6.59
C GLU A 23 10.66 4.30 -5.56
N ARG A 24 10.41 4.82 -4.35
CA ARG A 24 9.62 4.14 -3.34
C ARG A 24 8.58 5.09 -2.75
N LYS A 25 7.33 4.64 -2.77
CA LYS A 25 6.19 5.25 -2.10
C LYS A 25 6.00 4.57 -0.74
N GLY A 26 6.02 5.37 0.31
CA GLY A 26 5.95 4.92 1.69
C GLY A 26 4.52 4.66 2.16
N ILE A 27 4.40 4.19 3.40
CA ILE A 27 3.14 3.64 3.93
C ILE A 27 1.96 4.63 3.92
N GLY A 28 2.22 5.94 4.04
CA GLY A 28 1.19 6.98 3.99
C GLY A 28 0.94 7.57 2.60
N HIS A 29 1.65 7.13 1.55
CA HIS A 29 1.39 7.57 0.20
C HIS A 29 0.02 7.05 -0.28
N PRO A 30 -0.83 7.85 -0.96
CA PRO A 30 -2.18 7.43 -1.35
C PRO A 30 -2.26 6.09 -2.08
N ASP A 31 -1.37 5.85 -3.04
CA ASP A 31 -1.28 4.57 -3.76
C ASP A 31 -0.96 3.39 -2.81
N THR A 32 0.00 3.56 -1.91
CA THR A 32 0.39 2.51 -0.96
C THR A 32 -0.67 2.27 0.11
N ILE A 33 -1.43 3.30 0.49
CA ILE A 33 -2.63 3.15 1.33
C ILE A 33 -3.66 2.27 0.62
N ALA A 34 -3.93 2.54 -0.66
CA ALA A 34 -4.86 1.75 -1.45
C ALA A 34 -4.41 0.28 -1.53
N ASP A 35 -3.13 0.04 -1.89
CA ASP A 35 -2.55 -1.30 -1.94
C ASP A 35 -2.63 -2.03 -0.59
N GLY A 36 -2.20 -1.36 0.49
CA GLY A 36 -2.16 -1.93 1.83
C GLY A 36 -3.53 -2.26 2.39
N ILE A 37 -4.52 -1.39 2.17
CA ILE A 37 -5.91 -1.65 2.56
C ILE A 37 -6.47 -2.83 1.75
N MET A 38 -6.28 -2.86 0.43
CA MET A 38 -6.80 -3.93 -0.42
C MET A 38 -6.21 -5.30 -0.07
N GLU A 39 -4.91 -5.34 0.27
CA GLU A 39 -4.28 -6.56 0.82
C GLU A 39 -4.90 -6.95 2.18
N ARG A 40 -5.16 -5.99 3.07
CA ARG A 40 -5.84 -6.29 4.34
C ARG A 40 -7.25 -6.83 4.12
N VAL A 41 -7.99 -6.28 3.16
CA VAL A 41 -9.31 -6.79 2.75
C VAL A 41 -9.20 -8.24 2.27
N SER A 42 -8.23 -8.53 1.40
CA SER A 42 -7.95 -9.90 0.92
C SER A 42 -7.73 -10.88 2.07
N LEU A 43 -6.87 -10.52 3.04
CA LEU A 43 -6.61 -11.35 4.22
C LEU A 43 -7.83 -11.55 5.12
N GLU A 44 -8.66 -10.52 5.31
CA GLU A 44 -9.88 -10.60 6.11
C GLU A 44 -10.97 -11.43 5.44
N LEU A 45 -11.12 -11.34 4.11
CA LEU A 45 -12.01 -12.21 3.34
C LEU A 45 -11.56 -13.68 3.44
N ASN A 46 -10.26 -13.95 3.33
CA ASN A 46 -9.71 -15.30 3.55
C ASN A 46 -10.06 -15.86 4.93
N ARG A 47 -9.88 -15.05 5.98
CA ARG A 47 -10.23 -15.43 7.36
C ARG A 47 -11.72 -15.70 7.51
N GLU A 48 -12.57 -14.85 6.94
CA GLU A 48 -14.02 -15.00 7.01
C GLU A 48 -14.49 -16.28 6.30
N TYR A 49 -13.97 -16.54 5.09
CA TYR A 49 -14.33 -17.73 4.33
C TYR A 49 -13.83 -19.02 5.00
N LEU A 50 -12.58 -19.05 5.48
CA LEU A 50 -12.05 -20.20 6.22
C LEU A 50 -12.84 -20.49 7.49
N ARG A 51 -13.16 -19.45 8.27
CA ARG A 51 -13.89 -19.57 9.53
C ARG A 51 -15.30 -20.14 9.34
N ARG A 52 -16.00 -19.71 8.28
CA ARG A 52 -17.41 -20.08 8.05
C ARG A 52 -17.57 -21.34 7.21
N PHE A 53 -16.71 -21.55 6.23
CA PHE A 53 -16.92 -22.57 5.19
C PHE A 53 -15.77 -23.57 5.08
N GLY A 54 -14.71 -23.42 5.89
CA GLY A 54 -13.56 -24.33 5.92
C GLY A 54 -12.68 -24.27 4.67
N GLY A 55 -12.85 -23.24 3.82
CA GLY A 55 -12.12 -23.09 2.58
C GLY A 55 -12.17 -21.66 2.04
N LEU A 56 -11.32 -21.38 1.06
CA LEU A 56 -11.33 -20.09 0.35
C LEU A 56 -12.43 -20.08 -0.71
N LEU A 57 -13.13 -18.96 -0.80
CA LEU A 57 -14.09 -18.68 -1.87
C LEU A 57 -13.48 -17.69 -2.86
N HIS A 58 -14.04 -17.62 -4.07
CA HIS A 58 -13.53 -16.73 -5.10
C HIS A 58 -13.73 -15.26 -4.72
N TYR A 59 -12.67 -14.47 -4.82
CA TYR A 59 -12.71 -13.02 -4.82
C TYR A 59 -11.46 -12.48 -5.53
N ASN A 60 -11.52 -11.23 -6.00
CA ASN A 60 -10.38 -10.43 -6.38
C ASN A 60 -10.51 -9.09 -5.65
N ALA A 61 -9.44 -8.68 -4.98
CA ALA A 61 -9.41 -7.50 -4.13
C ALA A 61 -8.19 -6.65 -4.49
N ASP A 62 -8.18 -6.13 -5.71
CA ASP A 62 -7.07 -5.38 -6.31
C ASP A 62 -7.54 -4.15 -7.12
N LYS A 63 -8.80 -3.72 -6.93
CA LYS A 63 -9.31 -2.46 -7.49
C LYS A 63 -9.86 -1.57 -6.38
N SER A 64 -9.19 -0.45 -6.15
CA SER A 64 -9.67 0.61 -5.27
C SER A 64 -9.31 1.98 -5.83
N LEU A 65 -10.08 2.98 -5.42
CA LEU A 65 -9.80 4.38 -5.65
C LEU A 65 -9.80 5.10 -4.30
N LEU A 66 -8.67 5.72 -3.94
CA LEU A 66 -8.61 6.68 -2.84
C LEU A 66 -8.74 8.09 -3.43
N ALA A 67 -9.95 8.66 -3.34
CA ALA A 67 -10.21 10.04 -3.71
C ALA A 67 -9.85 10.98 -2.56
N ALA A 68 -9.14 12.06 -2.92
CA ALA A 68 -8.70 13.07 -1.97
C ALA A 68 -9.88 13.76 -1.29
N GLY A 69 -9.71 14.06 0.00
CA GLY A 69 -10.56 15.00 0.73
C GLY A 69 -10.08 16.45 0.53
N VAL A 70 -10.58 17.33 1.39
CA VAL A 70 -10.16 18.74 1.45
C VAL A 70 -9.70 19.04 2.87
N THR A 71 -8.52 19.62 3.01
CA THR A 71 -7.94 20.01 4.30
C THR A 71 -7.55 21.48 4.28
N GLU A 72 -7.67 22.14 5.43
CA GLU A 72 -7.16 23.47 5.70
C GLU A 72 -6.04 23.35 6.73
N PRO A 73 -4.80 23.01 6.31
CA PRO A 73 -3.66 22.91 7.22
C PRO A 73 -3.28 24.29 7.76
N ALA A 74 -2.91 24.34 9.04
CA ALA A 74 -2.48 25.57 9.69
C ALA A 74 -1.43 25.28 10.75
N PHE A 75 -0.52 26.24 10.99
CA PHE A 75 0.45 26.12 12.07
C PHE A 75 -0.25 25.92 13.42
N GLY A 76 0.21 24.93 14.20
CA GLY A 76 -0.40 24.55 15.47
C GLY A 76 -1.66 23.68 15.34
N GLY A 77 -2.07 23.35 14.11
CA GLY A 77 -3.16 22.42 13.82
C GLY A 77 -4.23 23.04 12.93
N GLY A 78 -4.48 22.41 11.79
CA GLY A 78 -5.56 22.70 10.87
C GLY A 78 -6.77 21.79 11.07
N ARG A 79 -7.58 21.66 10.01
CA ARG A 79 -8.78 20.81 10.02
C ARG A 79 -9.03 20.11 8.70
N VAL A 80 -9.67 18.94 8.78
CA VAL A 80 -10.25 18.25 7.64
C VAL A 80 -11.62 18.88 7.34
N ILE A 81 -11.77 19.46 6.16
CA ILE A 81 -13.02 20.07 5.68
C ILE A 81 -13.91 19.00 5.05
N GLU A 82 -13.32 18.19 4.18
CA GLU A 82 -13.98 17.06 3.54
C GLU A 82 -13.14 15.79 3.76
N PRO A 83 -13.74 14.70 4.26
CA PRO A 83 -13.03 13.44 4.43
C PRO A 83 -12.64 12.85 3.07
N MET A 84 -11.56 12.07 3.06
CA MET A 84 -11.21 11.24 1.91
C MET A 84 -12.32 10.22 1.63
N LEU A 85 -12.43 9.76 0.38
CA LEU A 85 -13.34 8.67 0.01
C LEU A 85 -12.51 7.52 -0.55
N ILE A 86 -12.63 6.34 0.07
CA ILE A 86 -12.11 5.10 -0.51
C ILE A 86 -13.26 4.28 -1.11
N VAL A 87 -13.12 3.95 -2.39
CA VAL A 87 -14.06 3.13 -3.15
C VAL A 87 -13.42 1.77 -3.39
N PHE A 88 -14.11 0.69 -3.02
CA PHE A 88 -13.68 -0.69 -3.19
C PHE A 88 -14.43 -1.33 -4.34
N GLY A 89 -13.75 -1.69 -5.42
CA GLY A 89 -14.34 -2.34 -6.57
C GLY A 89 -14.08 -3.85 -6.62
N ASP A 90 -14.41 -4.44 -7.77
CA ASP A 90 -14.13 -5.82 -8.14
C ASP A 90 -15.15 -6.88 -7.65
N ARG A 91 -14.68 -8.07 -7.28
CA ARG A 91 -15.50 -9.27 -7.10
C ARG A 91 -15.25 -9.94 -5.75
N ALA A 92 -16.31 -10.32 -5.06
CA ALA A 92 -16.26 -11.18 -3.88
C ALA A 92 -17.45 -12.12 -3.87
N THR A 93 -17.31 -13.30 -3.25
CA THR A 93 -18.44 -14.21 -3.05
C THR A 93 -19.31 -13.67 -1.92
N THR A 94 -20.49 -13.15 -2.25
CA THR A 94 -21.43 -12.54 -1.27
C THR A 94 -22.41 -13.55 -0.68
N SER A 95 -22.50 -14.75 -1.24
CA SER A 95 -23.29 -15.84 -0.68
C SER A 95 -22.71 -17.21 -1.03
N PHE A 96 -22.82 -18.15 -0.09
CA PHE A 96 -22.35 -19.52 -0.27
C PHE A 96 -23.12 -20.46 0.66
N ALA A 97 -23.44 -21.67 0.19
CA ALA A 97 -24.18 -22.68 0.96
C ALA A 97 -25.51 -22.20 1.58
N GLY A 98 -26.20 -21.24 0.95
CA GLY A 98 -27.46 -20.67 1.44
C GLY A 98 -27.30 -19.56 2.48
N GLU A 99 -26.06 -19.20 2.84
CA GLU A 99 -25.75 -18.09 3.73
C GLU A 99 -25.30 -16.85 2.96
N VAL A 100 -25.71 -15.68 3.44
CA VAL A 100 -25.22 -14.38 2.97
C VAL A 100 -23.96 -13.99 3.76
N ILE A 101 -23.02 -13.36 3.09
CA ILE A 101 -21.75 -12.89 3.64
C ILE A 101 -21.74 -11.37 3.55
N ASP A 102 -21.58 -10.71 4.70
CA ASP A 102 -21.54 -9.25 4.77
C ASP A 102 -20.16 -8.72 4.35
N ILE A 103 -19.95 -8.66 3.03
CA ILE A 103 -18.70 -8.17 2.44
C ILE A 103 -18.46 -6.70 2.82
N GLU A 104 -19.53 -5.91 2.96
CA GLU A 104 -19.40 -4.50 3.28
C GLU A 104 -18.83 -4.30 4.69
N GLU A 105 -19.30 -5.06 5.68
CA GLU A 105 -18.74 -5.04 7.04
C GLU A 105 -17.27 -5.46 7.04
N VAL A 106 -16.94 -6.59 6.39
CA VAL A 106 -15.57 -7.12 6.36
C VAL A 106 -14.60 -6.11 5.75
N VAL A 107 -14.98 -5.52 4.61
CA VAL A 107 -14.16 -4.51 3.91
C VAL A 107 -13.96 -3.26 4.76
N LYS A 108 -15.05 -2.71 5.33
CA LYS A 108 -14.95 -1.51 6.16
C LYS A 108 -14.13 -1.77 7.42
N ARG A 109 -14.30 -2.91 8.08
CA ARG A 109 -13.50 -3.28 9.26
C ARG A 109 -12.02 -3.40 8.91
N ALA A 110 -11.70 -4.10 7.81
CA ALA A 110 -10.34 -4.27 7.32
C ALA A 110 -9.65 -2.91 7.08
N ALA A 111 -10.31 -2.02 6.32
CA ALA A 111 -9.78 -0.70 6.00
C ALA A 111 -9.57 0.16 7.25
N LYS A 112 -10.56 0.22 8.14
CA LYS A 112 -10.47 0.98 9.39
C LYS A 112 -9.34 0.45 10.30
N SER A 113 -9.17 -0.87 10.41
CA SER A 113 -8.08 -1.47 11.19
C SER A 113 -6.73 -1.10 10.61
N TRP A 114 -6.57 -1.23 9.30
CA TRP A 114 -5.33 -0.89 8.62
C TRP A 114 -4.96 0.58 8.83
N ILE A 115 -5.92 1.51 8.69
CA ILE A 115 -5.67 2.94 8.94
C ILE A 115 -5.22 3.19 10.38
N ARG A 116 -5.89 2.61 11.39
CA ARG A 116 -5.50 2.76 12.81
C ARG A 116 -4.11 2.23 13.11
N GLU A 117 -3.73 1.12 12.45
CA GLU A 117 -2.45 0.45 12.65
C GLU A 117 -1.29 1.22 11.99
N ASN A 118 -1.54 1.97 10.90
CA ASN A 118 -0.48 2.51 10.05
C ASN A 118 -0.43 4.05 10.00
N LEU A 119 -1.51 4.78 10.28
CA LEU A 119 -1.56 6.24 10.13
C LEU A 119 -1.91 6.91 11.47
N ARG A 120 -0.91 7.50 12.16
CA ARG A 120 -1.07 8.00 13.55
C ARG A 120 -2.11 9.12 13.68
N PHE A 121 -2.30 9.92 12.63
CA PHE A 121 -3.10 11.15 12.68
C PHE A 121 -4.32 11.14 11.74
N VAL A 122 -4.64 9.98 11.16
CA VAL A 122 -5.83 9.79 10.33
C VAL A 122 -6.87 9.00 11.13
N ASP A 123 -7.95 9.66 11.52
CA ASP A 123 -9.09 8.98 12.14
C ASP A 123 -9.94 8.32 11.05
N PRO A 124 -10.08 6.98 11.03
CA PRO A 124 -10.82 6.30 9.98
C PRO A 124 -12.34 6.47 10.08
N GLU A 125 -12.88 6.94 11.21
CA GLU A 125 -14.32 7.21 11.37
C GLU A 125 -14.66 8.64 10.95
N LEU A 126 -13.74 9.59 11.16
CA LEU A 126 -13.97 11.01 10.89
C LEU A 126 -13.39 11.48 9.55
N HIS A 127 -12.21 11.01 9.18
CA HIS A 127 -11.44 11.55 8.05
C HIS A 127 -11.62 10.73 6.77
N VAL A 128 -12.34 9.60 6.81
CA VAL A 128 -12.48 8.68 5.67
C VAL A 128 -13.92 8.18 5.53
N ARG A 129 -14.44 8.21 4.31
CA ARG A 129 -15.69 7.56 3.88
C ARG A 129 -15.38 6.31 3.08
N TYR A 130 -16.27 5.32 3.16
CA TYR A 130 -16.08 4.00 2.55
C TYR A 130 -17.27 3.67 1.66
N GLN A 131 -17.01 3.44 0.38
CA GLN A 131 -18.00 2.96 -0.59
C GLN A 131 -17.60 1.58 -1.09
N VAL A 132 -18.42 0.56 -0.83
CA VAL A 132 -18.12 -0.82 -1.20
C VAL A 132 -18.96 -1.24 -2.42
N GLU A 133 -18.28 -1.47 -3.54
CA GLU A 133 -18.85 -1.89 -4.81
C GLU A 133 -18.40 -3.29 -5.24
N MET A 134 -17.87 -4.11 -4.33
CA MET A 134 -17.53 -5.51 -4.60
C MET A 134 -18.80 -6.31 -4.90
N LYS A 135 -18.90 -6.90 -6.09
CA LYS A 135 -20.08 -7.68 -6.52
C LYS A 135 -19.77 -9.18 -6.61
N GLN A 136 -20.81 -10.01 -6.69
CA GLN A 136 -20.66 -11.45 -6.92
C GLN A 136 -19.79 -11.72 -8.16
N GLY A 137 -18.83 -12.66 -8.04
CA GLY A 137 -18.00 -13.14 -9.15
C GLY A 137 -18.82 -13.83 -10.26
N SER A 138 -18.30 -13.88 -11.49
CA SER A 138 -18.95 -14.60 -12.58
C SER A 138 -18.92 -16.12 -12.33
N ALA A 139 -19.94 -16.83 -12.83
CA ALA A 139 -20.08 -18.27 -12.62
C ALA A 139 -18.86 -19.07 -13.14
N GLU A 140 -18.25 -18.63 -14.24
CA GLU A 140 -17.09 -19.29 -14.89
C GLU A 140 -15.82 -19.25 -14.03
N LEU A 141 -15.53 -18.11 -13.39
CA LEU A 141 -14.37 -17.96 -12.50
C LEU A 141 -14.58 -18.70 -11.17
N THR A 142 -15.84 -18.77 -10.71
CA THR A 142 -16.19 -19.50 -9.48
C THR A 142 -15.95 -21.01 -9.64
N ASP A 143 -16.12 -21.54 -10.85
CA ASP A 143 -15.98 -22.96 -11.16
C ASP A 143 -14.51 -23.45 -11.13
N ILE A 144 -13.55 -22.58 -11.42
CA ILE A 144 -12.11 -22.90 -11.29
C ILE A 144 -11.75 -23.19 -9.83
N PHE A 145 -12.31 -22.41 -8.90
CA PHE A 145 -12.09 -22.60 -7.46
C PHE A 145 -12.85 -23.79 -6.88
N ARG A 146 -13.99 -24.18 -7.48
CA ARG A 146 -14.77 -25.35 -7.04
C ARG A 146 -14.17 -26.70 -7.41
N ARG A 147 -13.28 -26.74 -8.41
CA ARG A 147 -12.78 -28.00 -8.98
C ARG A 147 -11.88 -28.84 -8.06
N GLY A 148 -11.59 -28.39 -6.82
CA GLY A 148 -11.14 -29.25 -5.72
C GLY A 148 -9.86 -30.07 -5.97
N SER A 149 -9.10 -29.76 -7.01
CA SER A 149 -7.85 -30.44 -7.33
C SER A 149 -6.75 -29.97 -6.38
N LYS A 150 -5.78 -30.86 -6.10
CA LYS A 150 -4.59 -30.55 -5.28
C LYS A 150 -3.77 -29.35 -5.81
N VAL A 151 -3.96 -29.01 -7.09
CA VAL A 151 -3.38 -27.84 -7.77
C VAL A 151 -4.53 -27.03 -8.35
N MET A 152 -4.62 -25.75 -8.00
CA MET A 152 -5.61 -24.83 -8.58
C MET A 152 -5.17 -24.38 -9.97
N GLY A 153 -6.13 -24.19 -10.88
CA GLY A 153 -5.86 -23.56 -12.17
C GLY A 153 -5.51 -22.08 -11.98
N ALA A 154 -4.71 -21.53 -12.89
CA ALA A 154 -4.48 -20.09 -12.94
C ALA A 154 -5.81 -19.38 -13.25
N ASN A 155 -6.07 -18.26 -12.56
CA ASN A 155 -7.25 -17.43 -12.79
C ASN A 155 -7.10 -16.53 -14.03
N ASP A 156 -5.87 -16.26 -14.46
CA ASP A 156 -5.54 -15.42 -15.60
C ASP A 156 -4.19 -15.83 -16.24
N THR A 157 -3.93 -15.34 -17.46
CA THR A 157 -2.64 -15.46 -18.13
C THR A 157 -1.75 -14.28 -17.75
N SER A 158 -0.99 -14.43 -16.66
CA SER A 158 -0.14 -13.38 -16.11
C SER A 158 1.34 -13.81 -16.04
N ALA A 159 2.24 -12.84 -15.95
CA ALA A 159 3.67 -13.07 -15.73
C ALA A 159 4.14 -12.28 -14.50
N ALA A 160 4.97 -12.90 -13.67
CA ALA A 160 5.63 -12.26 -12.53
C ALA A 160 7.13 -12.15 -12.80
N VAL A 161 7.72 -11.03 -12.38
CA VAL A 161 9.17 -10.78 -12.48
C VAL A 161 9.71 -10.54 -11.08
N GLY A 162 10.86 -11.15 -10.78
CA GLY A 162 11.61 -10.93 -9.56
C GLY A 162 13.10 -11.04 -9.85
N TYR A 163 13.92 -10.36 -9.05
CA TYR A 163 15.37 -10.37 -9.17
C TYR A 163 16.01 -10.22 -7.79
N ALA A 164 17.26 -10.63 -7.68
CA ALA A 164 18.11 -10.44 -6.52
C ALA A 164 19.60 -10.53 -6.96
N PRO A 165 20.52 -9.84 -6.28
CA PRO A 165 20.28 -8.88 -5.20
C PRO A 165 19.71 -7.54 -5.72
N LEU A 166 19.32 -6.66 -4.79
CA LEU A 166 19.04 -5.26 -5.11
C LEU A 166 20.35 -4.52 -5.40
N SER A 167 20.31 -3.50 -6.26
CA SER A 167 21.42 -2.57 -6.49
C SER A 167 21.68 -1.69 -5.25
N ARG A 168 22.80 -0.98 -5.25
CA ARG A 168 23.10 -0.01 -4.17
C ARG A 168 22.07 1.12 -4.11
N THR A 169 21.59 1.60 -5.25
CA THR A 169 20.55 2.65 -5.33
C THR A 169 19.22 2.14 -4.79
N GLU A 170 18.82 0.92 -5.15
CA GLU A 170 17.59 0.29 -4.68
C GLU A 170 17.60 0.09 -3.16
N MET A 171 18.71 -0.39 -2.60
CA MET A 171 18.88 -0.51 -1.16
C MET A 171 18.81 0.86 -0.48
N ALA A 172 19.51 1.88 -0.99
CA ALA A 172 19.49 3.23 -0.41
C ALA A 172 18.07 3.81 -0.37
N VAL A 173 17.32 3.74 -1.48
CA VAL A 173 15.94 4.24 -1.55
C VAL A 173 15.02 3.47 -0.60
N LEU A 174 15.15 2.14 -0.54
CA LEU A 174 14.37 1.28 0.36
C LEU A 174 14.65 1.59 1.84
N ASP A 175 15.92 1.69 2.20
CA ASP A 175 16.35 1.87 3.58
C ASP A 175 16.04 3.28 4.10
N VAL A 176 16.17 4.32 3.27
CA VAL A 176 15.79 5.69 3.65
C VAL A 176 14.28 5.79 3.94
N GLU A 177 13.42 5.24 3.08
CA GLU A 177 11.97 5.26 3.36
C GLU A 177 11.64 4.50 4.64
N ARG A 178 12.23 3.31 4.82
CA ARG A 178 12.03 2.49 6.03
C ARG A 178 12.51 3.18 7.30
N PHE A 179 13.64 3.87 7.22
CA PHE A 179 14.19 4.64 8.33
C PHE A 179 13.25 5.78 8.72
N LEU A 180 12.82 6.60 7.76
CA LEU A 180 11.93 7.73 7.98
C LEU A 180 10.53 7.32 8.50
N ASN A 181 10.08 6.10 8.18
CA ASN A 181 8.85 5.52 8.69
C ASN A 181 9.04 4.52 9.85
N SER A 182 10.26 4.39 10.39
CA SER A 182 10.52 3.55 11.56
C SER A 182 9.91 4.15 12.82
N ARG A 183 9.58 3.30 13.79
CA ARG A 183 9.00 3.73 15.07
C ARG A 183 9.96 4.62 15.85
N GLU A 184 11.24 4.30 15.81
CA GLU A 184 12.32 5.02 16.46
C GLU A 184 12.44 6.43 15.88
N PHE A 185 12.46 6.57 14.55
CA PHE A 185 12.53 7.86 13.89
C PHE A 185 11.28 8.71 14.18
N LYS A 186 10.08 8.11 14.04
CA LYS A 186 8.81 8.79 14.35
C LYS A 186 8.67 9.22 15.81
N LYS A 187 9.39 8.58 16.74
CA LYS A 187 9.43 8.98 18.15
C LYS A 187 10.36 10.17 18.39
N SER A 188 11.46 10.25 17.65
CA SER A 188 12.38 11.39 17.71
C SER A 188 11.85 12.62 16.96
N PHE A 189 11.11 12.38 15.88
CA PHE A 189 10.53 13.39 15.00
C PHE A 189 9.02 13.13 14.81
N GLU A 190 8.25 13.40 15.87
CA GLU A 190 6.80 13.17 15.90
C GLU A 190 6.04 13.95 14.83
N GLU A 191 6.57 15.11 14.43
CA GLU A 191 6.07 15.98 13.37
C GLU A 191 6.13 15.36 11.97
N THR A 192 6.92 14.31 11.76
CA THR A 192 7.03 13.69 10.44
C THR A 192 5.86 12.72 10.21
N GLY A 193 5.08 12.94 9.17
CA GLY A 193 3.96 12.09 8.76
C GLY A 193 4.40 10.82 8.03
N GLU A 194 3.45 9.94 7.77
CA GLU A 194 3.69 8.64 7.13
C GLU A 194 3.79 8.69 5.59
N ASP A 195 3.30 9.77 4.98
CA ASP A 195 3.44 10.02 3.54
C ASP A 195 4.88 10.47 3.25
N VAL A 196 5.70 9.49 2.89
CA VAL A 196 7.10 9.63 2.52
C VAL A 196 7.29 9.03 1.14
N LYS A 197 7.87 9.79 0.22
CA LYS A 197 8.25 9.32 -1.11
C LYS A 197 9.72 9.61 -1.34
N VAL A 198 10.47 8.56 -1.66
CA VAL A 198 11.91 8.63 -1.90
C VAL A 198 12.17 8.30 -3.37
N MET A 199 12.85 9.21 -4.06
CA MET A 199 13.32 9.02 -5.44
C MET A 199 14.84 9.08 -5.43
N GLY A 200 15.50 8.06 -5.95
CA GLY A 200 16.94 8.04 -6.20
C GLY A 200 17.22 8.11 -7.69
N CYS A 201 18.03 9.09 -8.09
CA CYS A 201 18.53 9.22 -9.45
C CYS A 201 20.05 9.14 -9.40
N ARG A 202 20.62 8.04 -9.93
CA ARG A 202 22.06 7.84 -10.02
C ARG A 202 22.52 8.12 -11.45
N TYR A 203 23.50 9.01 -11.57
CA TYR A 203 24.28 9.24 -12.78
C TYR A 203 25.72 8.82 -12.50
N ASP A 204 26.17 7.77 -13.17
CA ASP A 204 27.46 7.12 -12.93
C ASP A 204 27.66 6.78 -11.44
N ASP A 205 28.54 7.49 -10.74
CA ASP A 205 28.86 7.30 -9.31
C ASP A 205 28.15 8.30 -8.37
N LYS A 206 27.41 9.27 -8.91
CA LYS A 206 26.69 10.28 -8.13
C LYS A 206 25.22 9.89 -7.96
N LEU A 207 24.77 9.77 -6.72
CA LEU A 207 23.37 9.52 -6.36
C LEU A 207 22.73 10.79 -5.79
N ASP A 208 21.71 11.31 -6.48
CA ASP A 208 20.84 12.37 -5.98
C ASP A 208 19.56 11.73 -5.40
N LEU A 209 19.33 11.92 -4.09
CA LEU A 209 18.11 11.47 -3.40
C LEU A 209 17.15 12.65 -3.20
N THR A 210 15.90 12.49 -3.64
CA THR A 210 14.81 13.43 -3.39
C THR A 210 13.80 12.79 -2.45
N ILE A 211 13.52 13.46 -1.33
CA ILE A 211 12.57 13.01 -0.31
C ILE A 211 11.42 14.01 -0.25
N ALA A 212 10.22 13.54 -0.55
CA ALA A 212 8.98 14.25 -0.22
C ALA A 212 8.41 13.63 1.06
N LEU A 213 8.36 14.40 2.14
CA LEU A 213 7.88 13.94 3.44
C LEU A 213 6.84 14.95 3.95
N ALA A 214 5.65 14.45 4.27
CA ALA A 214 4.59 15.28 4.86
C ALA A 214 4.92 15.60 6.32
N PHE A 215 4.73 16.85 6.73
CA PHE A 215 4.78 17.27 8.12
C PHE A 215 3.38 17.40 8.69
N VAL A 216 3.21 17.01 9.96
CA VAL A 216 1.95 17.05 10.68
C VAL A 216 1.83 18.41 11.38
N ASP A 217 0.87 19.20 10.89
CA ASP A 217 0.72 20.62 11.18
C ASP A 217 0.60 21.00 12.67
N ARG A 218 -0.01 20.13 13.50
CA ARG A 218 -0.17 20.35 14.94
C ARG A 218 1.15 20.43 15.71
N PHE A 219 2.24 19.93 15.13
CA PHE A 219 3.58 19.97 15.74
C PHE A 219 4.45 21.12 15.20
N ILE A 220 3.93 21.93 14.28
CA ILE A 220 4.68 23.01 13.63
C ILE A 220 3.99 24.33 13.91
N SER A 221 4.61 25.22 14.68
CA SER A 221 3.99 26.48 15.09
C SER A 221 4.30 27.67 14.18
N SER A 222 5.25 27.52 13.24
CA SER A 222 5.67 28.59 12.33
C SER A 222 6.46 28.07 11.12
N GLU A 223 6.63 28.93 10.11
CA GLU A 223 7.46 28.65 8.94
C GLU A 223 8.93 28.43 9.30
N SER A 224 9.48 29.22 10.21
CA SER A 224 10.88 29.07 10.63
C SER A 224 11.12 27.75 11.34
N GLU A 225 10.15 27.29 12.15
CA GLU A 225 10.21 25.96 12.75
C GLU A 225 10.12 24.86 11.69
N TYR A 226 9.24 24.97 10.70
CA TYR A 226 9.14 24.00 9.61
C TYR A 226 10.49 23.78 8.91
N PHE A 227 11.17 24.86 8.51
CA PHE A 227 12.47 24.75 7.84
C PHE A 227 13.57 24.22 8.77
N ARG A 228 13.59 24.65 10.04
CA ARG A 228 14.54 24.11 11.03
C ARG A 228 14.36 22.60 11.21
N ARG A 229 13.12 22.12 11.36
CA ARG A 229 12.84 20.68 11.50
C ARG A 229 13.19 19.90 10.24
N LYS A 230 12.96 20.49 9.06
CA LYS A 230 13.38 19.89 7.79
C LYS A 230 14.90 19.71 7.72
N GLU A 231 15.68 20.67 8.21
CA GLU A 231 17.14 20.56 8.31
C GLU A 231 17.54 19.48 9.33
N GLU A 232 16.93 19.47 10.52
CA GLU A 232 17.19 18.44 11.55
C GLU A 232 16.84 17.01 11.09
N VAL A 233 15.83 16.84 10.23
CA VAL A 233 15.45 15.55 9.62
C VAL A 233 16.42 15.12 8.51
N LEU A 234 17.08 16.09 7.86
CA LEU A 234 18.03 15.83 6.78
C LEU A 234 19.41 15.39 7.30
N GLU A 235 19.81 15.89 8.48
CA GLU A 235 21.06 15.52 9.18
C GLU A 235 21.04 14.09 9.76
#